data_AF-A0A0S8AVS4-F1
#
_entry.id   AF-A0A0S8AVS4-F1
#
_cell.length_a   1.000
_cell.length_b   1.000
_cell.length_c   1.000
_cell.angle_alpha   90.00
_cell.angle_beta   90.00
_cell.angle_gamma   90.00
#
_symmetry.space_group_name_H-M   'P 1'
#
loop_
_entity.id
_entity.type
_entity.pdbx_description
1 polymer ?
#
loop_
_entity_poly.entity_id
_entity_poly.type
_entity_poly.pdbx_seq_one_letter_code
_entity_poly.pdbx_strand_id
1 'polypeptide(L)'
;MRRIRCAAGFTYLTVLIVVAIMGVGLALVGELWHTAAAREREAALLHVGEQYRRAIERYVLGGPRQYPRTLADLLQDPRKPGVERYLRQLYPDPVTNSDDWGLVKAPDGGVMGVHSRSTGKPFKATRFPPALAAFEGAKTYADWKFVFVPADQPVAQKPGAVKPAAPPASTNPGPR
;
A
#
# COMPACT_ATOMS: atom_id res chain seq x y z
N MET A 1 -7.86 77.88 -8.57
CA MET A 1 -7.18 76.56 -8.62
C MET A 1 -7.63 75.72 -7.42
N ARG A 2 -8.44 74.68 -7.61
CA ARG A 2 -8.75 73.71 -6.55
C ARG A 2 -8.57 72.31 -7.13
N ARG A 3 -7.52 71.63 -6.69
CA ARG A 3 -7.16 70.28 -7.13
C ARG A 3 -8.16 69.28 -6.57
N ILE A 4 -8.85 68.57 -7.45
CA ILE A 4 -9.63 67.38 -7.11
C ILE A 4 -8.63 66.29 -6.76
N ARG A 5 -8.51 65.95 -5.48
CA ARG A 5 -7.82 64.75 -4.99
C ARG A 5 -8.83 64.01 -4.12
N CYS A 6 -9.44 62.95 -4.66
CA CYS A 6 -10.19 61.93 -3.91
C CYS A 6 -10.54 60.77 -4.87
N ALA A 7 -9.60 59.87 -5.15
CA ALA A 7 -9.91 58.60 -5.83
C ALA A 7 -8.83 57.50 -5.69
N ALA A 8 -7.85 57.64 -4.79
CA ALA A 8 -6.74 56.67 -4.68
C ALA A 8 -6.92 55.60 -3.58
N GLY A 9 -7.84 55.80 -2.64
CA GLY A 9 -8.04 54.88 -1.49
C GLY A 9 -8.99 53.72 -1.78
N PHE A 10 -10.05 53.95 -2.57
CA PHE A 10 -11.06 52.92 -2.85
C PHE A 10 -10.52 51.84 -3.80
N THR A 11 -9.76 52.23 -4.83
CA THR A 11 -9.13 51.29 -5.76
C THR A 11 -8.15 50.36 -5.05
N TYR A 12 -7.34 50.88 -4.12
CA TYR A 12 -6.46 50.06 -3.30
C TYR A 12 -7.24 49.06 -2.43
N LEU A 13 -8.31 49.51 -1.76
CA LEU A 13 -9.18 48.62 -0.98
C LEU A 13 -9.80 47.52 -1.85
N THR A 14 -10.30 47.86 -3.04
CA THR A 14 -10.88 46.86 -3.97
C THR A 14 -9.85 45.84 -4.44
N VAL A 15 -8.61 46.27 -4.75
CA VAL A 15 -7.54 45.35 -5.14
C VAL A 15 -7.17 44.42 -4.00
N LEU A 16 -7.07 44.93 -2.77
CA LEU A 16 -6.82 44.08 -1.59
C LEU A 16 -7.92 43.05 -1.38
N ILE A 17 -9.19 43.43 -1.55
CA ILE A 17 -10.33 42.50 -1.44
C ILE A 17 -10.28 41.43 -2.55
N VAL A 18 -9.99 41.81 -3.80
CA VAL A 18 -9.86 40.85 -4.90
C VAL A 18 -8.73 39.86 -4.65
N VAL A 19 -7.56 40.34 -4.21
CA VAL A 19 -6.42 39.47 -3.86
C VAL A 19 -6.77 38.56 -2.69
N ALA A 20 -7.49 39.05 -1.67
CA ALA A 20 -7.96 38.23 -0.56
C ALA A 20 -8.93 37.14 -1.02
N ILE A 21 -9.89 37.45 -1.90
CA ILE A 21 -10.83 36.47 -2.48
C ILE A 21 -10.07 35.43 -3.32
N MET A 22 -9.09 35.84 -4.13
CA MET A 22 -8.25 34.92 -4.90
C MET A 22 -7.44 34.00 -3.98
N GLY A 23 -6.86 34.52 -2.90
CA GLY A 23 -6.14 33.73 -1.92
C GLY A 23 -7.00 32.67 -1.24
N VAL A 24 -8.23 33.03 -0.84
CA VAL A 24 -9.21 32.08 -0.27
C VAL A 24 -9.65 31.05 -1.31
N GLY A 25 -9.88 31.46 -2.56
CA GLY A 25 -10.25 30.55 -3.65
C GLY A 25 -9.20 29.47 -3.94
N LEU A 26 -7.91 29.82 -3.89
CA LEU A 26 -6.81 28.87 -4.08
C LEU A 26 -6.68 27.86 -2.92
N ALA A 27 -6.89 28.31 -1.68
CA ALA A 27 -6.77 27.45 -0.50
C ALA A 27 -7.74 26.27 -0.53
N LEU A 28 -8.97 26.48 -1.01
CA LEU A 28 -10.00 25.44 -1.12
C LEU A 28 -9.63 24.34 -2.13
N VAL A 29 -8.84 24.65 -3.16
CA VAL A 29 -8.43 23.68 -4.19
C VAL A 29 -7.35 22.72 -3.65
N GLY A 30 -6.48 23.17 -2.74
CA GLY A 30 -5.35 22.36 -2.26
C GLY A 30 -5.73 21.11 -1.45
N GLU A 31 -6.80 21.18 -0.65
CA GLU A 31 -7.22 20.05 0.20
C GLU A 31 -7.72 18.84 -0.62
N LEU A 32 -8.40 19.10 -1.75
CA LEU A 32 -8.88 18.06 -2.66
C LEU A 32 -7.72 17.23 -3.22
N TRP A 33 -6.60 17.88 -3.52
CA TRP A 33 -5.44 17.25 -4.15
C TRP A 33 -4.73 16.29 -3.20
N HIS A 34 -4.70 16.58 -1.90
CA HIS A 34 -4.04 15.71 -0.93
C HIS A 34 -4.75 14.34 -0.82
N THR A 35 -6.10 14.36 -0.84
CA THR A 35 -6.89 13.13 -0.80
C THR A 35 -6.81 12.35 -2.11
N ALA A 36 -6.81 13.03 -3.25
CA ALA A 36 -6.63 12.41 -4.56
C ALA A 36 -5.26 11.72 -4.67
N ALA A 37 -4.19 12.43 -4.32
CA ALA A 37 -2.83 11.89 -4.34
C ALA A 37 -2.63 10.71 -3.36
N ALA A 38 -3.33 10.70 -2.23
CA ALA A 38 -3.31 9.55 -1.32
C ALA A 38 -3.98 8.31 -1.93
N ARG A 39 -5.13 8.49 -2.61
CA ARG A 39 -5.82 7.39 -3.32
C ARG A 39 -5.00 6.85 -4.48
N GLU A 40 -4.31 7.72 -5.22
CA GLU A 40 -3.43 7.31 -6.31
C GLU A 40 -2.26 6.46 -5.80
N ARG A 41 -1.61 6.88 -4.71
CA ARG A 41 -0.54 6.10 -4.07
C ARG A 41 -1.00 4.72 -3.61
N GLU A 42 -2.21 4.64 -3.05
CA GLU A 42 -2.82 3.36 -2.65
C GLU A 42 -3.14 2.46 -3.86
N ALA A 43 -3.70 3.01 -4.92
CA ALA A 43 -3.96 2.26 -6.15
C ALA A 43 -2.65 1.75 -6.78
N ALA A 44 -1.59 2.57 -6.76
CA ALA A 44 -0.26 2.15 -7.17
C ALA A 44 0.29 1.04 -6.28
N LEU A 45 0.07 1.09 -4.96
CA LEU A 45 0.51 0.04 -4.03
C LEU A 45 -0.13 -1.31 -4.39
N LEU A 46 -1.44 -1.31 -4.63
CA LEU A 46 -2.17 -2.51 -5.04
C LEU A 46 -1.69 -3.03 -6.40
N HIS A 47 -1.44 -2.13 -7.35
CA HIS A 47 -0.92 -2.51 -8.67
C HIS A 47 0.47 -3.14 -8.57
N VAL A 48 1.40 -2.49 -7.87
CA VAL A 48 2.78 -2.97 -7.69
C VAL A 48 2.80 -4.29 -6.92
N GLY A 49 2.03 -4.39 -5.83
CA GLY A 49 1.93 -5.63 -5.06
C GLY A 49 1.40 -6.81 -5.88
N GLU A 50 0.43 -6.56 -6.76
CA GLU A 50 -0.07 -7.57 -7.71
C GLU A 50 0.98 -7.97 -8.75
N GLN A 51 1.83 -7.05 -9.23
CA GLN A 51 2.96 -7.38 -10.10
C GLN A 51 3.96 -8.32 -9.41
N TYR A 52 4.27 -8.05 -8.13
CA TYR A 52 5.14 -8.94 -7.35
C TYR A 52 4.50 -10.31 -7.15
N ARG A 53 3.22 -10.38 -6.78
CA ARG A 53 2.47 -11.65 -6.65
C ARG A 53 2.54 -12.47 -7.94
N ARG A 54 2.28 -11.85 -9.09
CA ARG A 54 2.33 -12.50 -10.41
C ARG A 54 3.75 -12.89 -10.84
N ALA A 55 4.76 -12.15 -10.42
CA ALA A 55 6.16 -12.51 -10.66
C ALA A 55 6.55 -13.76 -9.87
N ILE A 56 6.18 -13.82 -8.58
CA ILE A 56 6.40 -14.99 -7.73
C ILE A 56 5.62 -16.20 -8.26
N GLU A 57 4.37 -16.01 -8.65
CA GLU A 57 3.54 -17.05 -9.27
C GLU A 57 4.24 -17.67 -10.49
N ARG A 58 4.71 -16.85 -11.43
CA ARG A 58 5.44 -17.33 -12.61
C ARG A 58 6.78 -17.98 -12.26
N TYR A 59 7.49 -17.48 -11.24
CA TYR A 59 8.74 -18.08 -10.77
C TYR A 59 8.51 -19.49 -10.20
N VAL A 60 7.50 -19.65 -9.36
CA VAL A 60 7.16 -20.93 -8.71
C VAL A 60 6.62 -21.94 -9.73
N LEU A 61 5.78 -21.50 -10.66
CA LEU A 61 5.21 -22.35 -11.72
C LEU A 61 6.22 -22.69 -12.82
N GLY A 62 7.17 -21.79 -13.11
CA GLY A 62 8.19 -21.95 -14.17
C GLY A 62 9.41 -22.78 -13.77
N GLY A 63 9.43 -23.31 -12.55
CA GLY A 63 10.54 -24.07 -11.97
C GLY A 63 10.09 -25.12 -10.95
N PRO A 64 10.98 -25.57 -10.04
CA PRO A 64 10.72 -26.69 -9.12
C PRO A 64 9.78 -26.37 -7.93
N ARG A 65 8.70 -25.61 -8.14
CA ARG A 65 7.71 -25.22 -7.10
C ARG A 65 8.33 -24.59 -5.83
N GLN A 66 9.51 -23.98 -5.97
CA GLN A 66 10.29 -23.39 -4.88
C GLN A 66 10.28 -21.88 -4.96
N TYR A 67 10.11 -21.20 -3.83
CA TYR A 67 10.10 -19.74 -3.78
C TYR A 67 11.49 -19.14 -4.02
N PRO A 68 11.57 -17.89 -4.54
CA PRO A 68 12.84 -17.17 -4.69
C PRO A 68 13.43 -16.84 -3.31
N ARG A 69 14.76 -16.83 -3.15
CA ARG A 69 15.38 -16.50 -1.85
C ARG A 69 15.38 -14.99 -1.62
N THR A 70 15.53 -14.23 -2.70
CA THR A 70 15.57 -12.77 -2.70
C THR A 70 14.62 -12.19 -3.75
N LEU A 71 14.25 -10.92 -3.63
CA LEU A 71 13.50 -10.22 -4.69
C LEU A 71 14.33 -10.03 -5.96
N ALA A 72 15.67 -10.00 -5.86
CA ALA A 72 16.55 -9.90 -7.01
C ALA A 72 16.46 -11.14 -7.91
N ASP A 73 16.17 -12.32 -7.33
CA ASP A 73 15.96 -13.56 -8.10
C ASP A 73 14.74 -13.47 -9.04
N LEU A 74 13.79 -12.55 -8.79
CA LEU A 74 12.66 -12.29 -9.70
C LEU A 74 13.05 -11.47 -10.94
N LEU A 75 14.14 -10.70 -10.87
CA LEU A 75 14.71 -10.01 -12.02
C LEU A 75 15.59 -10.93 -12.85
N GLN A 76 16.42 -11.72 -12.18
CA GLN A 76 17.38 -12.59 -12.82
C GLN A 76 17.39 -13.93 -12.10
N ASP A 77 16.75 -14.92 -12.70
CA ASP A 77 16.72 -16.27 -12.13
C ASP A 77 18.11 -16.93 -12.28
N PRO A 78 18.83 -17.20 -11.17
CA PRO A 78 20.14 -17.84 -11.22
C PRO A 78 20.06 -19.32 -11.62
N ARG A 79 18.86 -19.91 -11.66
CA ARG A 79 18.65 -21.33 -11.95
C ARG A 79 18.63 -21.65 -13.44
N LYS A 80 18.40 -20.65 -14.29
CA LYS A 80 18.30 -20.83 -15.74
C LYS A 80 19.53 -20.22 -16.42
N PRO A 81 20.09 -20.87 -17.45
CA PRO A 81 21.22 -20.33 -18.21
C PRO A 81 20.86 -19.09 -19.05
N GLY A 82 19.57 -18.75 -19.15
CA GLY A 82 19.06 -17.52 -19.79
C GLY A 82 18.45 -16.55 -18.76
N VAL A 83 18.55 -15.25 -19.04
CA VAL A 83 17.96 -14.18 -18.21
C VAL A 83 16.44 -14.18 -18.38
N GLU A 84 15.73 -15.00 -17.61
CA GLU A 84 14.27 -14.90 -17.50
C GLU A 84 13.89 -13.79 -16.51
N ARG A 85 13.29 -12.71 -17.04
CA ARG A 85 12.82 -11.57 -16.25
C ARG A 85 11.34 -11.73 -15.94
N TYR A 86 11.01 -12.08 -14.70
CA TYR A 86 9.61 -12.13 -14.26
C TYR A 86 9.09 -10.74 -13.92
N LEU A 87 9.97 -9.83 -13.50
CA LEU A 87 9.66 -8.42 -13.24
C LEU A 87 10.48 -7.51 -14.17
N ARG A 88 9.92 -6.37 -14.59
CA ARG A 88 10.65 -5.40 -15.44
C ARG A 88 11.76 -4.67 -14.67
N GLN A 89 11.47 -4.33 -13.42
CA GLN A 89 12.34 -3.60 -12.49
C GLN A 89 11.82 -3.85 -11.07
N LEU A 90 12.66 -3.72 -10.04
CA LEU A 90 12.16 -3.60 -8.68
C LEU A 90 11.39 -2.28 -8.59
N TYR A 91 10.11 -2.38 -8.24
CA TYR A 91 9.29 -1.20 -8.04
C TYR A 91 9.42 -0.72 -6.59
N PRO A 92 9.64 0.58 -6.35
CA PRO A 92 9.60 1.14 -5.01
C PRO A 92 8.18 1.09 -4.46
N ASP A 93 8.06 1.07 -3.14
CA ASP A 93 6.78 1.23 -2.44
C ASP A 93 6.27 2.67 -2.65
N PRO A 94 5.10 2.89 -3.30
CA PRO A 94 4.58 4.23 -3.58
C PRO A 94 4.11 4.99 -2.33
N VAL A 95 3.96 4.30 -1.18
CA VAL A 95 3.57 4.93 0.08
C VAL A 95 4.79 5.43 0.85
N THR A 96 5.85 4.61 0.95
CA THR A 96 7.10 4.97 1.66
C THR A 96 8.17 5.59 0.75
N ASN A 97 7.98 5.50 -0.57
CA ASN A 97 8.94 5.87 -1.61
C ASN A 97 10.31 5.21 -1.43
N SER A 98 10.30 3.94 -1.02
CA SER A 98 11.50 3.16 -0.71
C SER A 98 11.45 1.80 -1.39
N ASP A 99 12.62 1.27 -1.76
CA ASP A 99 12.75 -0.09 -2.29
C ASP A 99 12.72 -1.17 -1.18
N ASP A 100 12.67 -0.75 0.09
CA ASP A 100 12.60 -1.63 1.26
C ASP A 100 11.18 -2.18 1.49
N TRP A 101 10.85 -3.22 0.73
CA TRP A 101 9.65 -4.02 0.97
C TRP A 101 9.81 -4.96 2.16
N GLY A 102 8.74 -5.12 2.94
CA GLY A 102 8.63 -6.19 3.92
C GLY A 102 8.50 -7.54 3.21
N LEU A 103 9.37 -8.49 3.53
CA LEU A 103 9.39 -9.81 2.89
C LEU A 103 8.58 -10.80 3.71
N VAL A 104 7.67 -11.52 3.05
CA VAL A 104 6.93 -12.63 3.67
C VAL A 104 7.65 -13.93 3.36
N LYS A 105 8.25 -14.55 4.39
CA LYS A 105 8.99 -15.80 4.26
C LYS A 105 8.05 -17.01 4.22
N ALA A 106 8.26 -17.90 3.26
CA ALA A 106 7.63 -19.21 3.18
C ALA A 106 8.30 -20.23 4.11
N PRO A 107 7.64 -21.37 4.39
CA PRO A 107 8.21 -22.44 5.22
C PRO A 107 9.54 -22.98 4.70
N ASP A 108 9.79 -22.86 3.39
CA ASP A 108 11.04 -23.25 2.74
C ASP A 108 12.17 -22.20 2.88
N GLY A 109 11.90 -21.07 3.57
CA GLY A 109 12.81 -19.95 3.75
C GLY A 109 12.89 -18.98 2.56
N GLY A 110 12.14 -19.26 1.48
CA GLY A 110 12.00 -18.37 0.33
C GLY A 110 11.03 -17.21 0.61
N VAL A 111 10.92 -16.29 -0.33
CA VAL A 111 10.01 -15.15 -0.30
C VAL A 111 8.75 -15.52 -1.07
N MET A 112 7.65 -15.76 -0.36
CA MET A 112 6.35 -16.05 -0.98
C MET A 112 5.50 -14.80 -1.23
N GLY A 113 5.93 -13.66 -0.71
CA GLY A 113 5.22 -12.41 -0.91
C GLY A 113 5.92 -11.19 -0.35
N VAL A 114 5.29 -10.05 -0.58
CA VAL A 114 5.78 -8.74 -0.13
C VAL A 114 4.66 -7.95 0.55
N HIS A 115 5.01 -7.05 1.45
CA HIS A 115 4.10 -6.09 2.06
C HIS A 115 4.78 -4.74 2.26
N SER A 116 4.01 -3.65 2.28
CA SER A 116 4.57 -2.34 2.60
C SER A 116 5.01 -2.28 4.06
N ARG A 117 6.03 -1.47 4.37
CA ARG A 117 6.43 -1.19 5.78
C ARG A 117 5.64 -0.04 6.40
N SER A 118 4.76 0.60 5.64
CA SER A 118 4.00 1.75 6.14
C SER A 118 2.89 1.32 7.11
N THR A 119 2.78 2.07 8.21
CA THR A 119 1.70 1.94 9.21
C THR A 119 0.50 2.84 8.91
N GLY A 120 0.47 3.45 7.73
CA GLY A 120 -0.64 4.29 7.28
C GLY A 120 -1.95 3.52 7.19
N LYS A 121 -3.07 4.20 7.43
CA LYS A 121 -4.41 3.61 7.32
C LYS A 121 -4.82 3.56 5.84
N PRO A 122 -5.26 2.40 5.33
CA PRO A 122 -5.78 2.28 3.98
C PRO A 122 -7.13 2.99 3.85
N PHE A 123 -7.37 3.63 2.70
CA PHE A 123 -8.68 4.19 2.36
C PHE A 123 -9.64 3.10 1.84
N LYS A 124 -9.13 2.08 1.13
CA LYS A 124 -9.93 0.95 0.65
C LYS A 124 -9.98 -0.16 1.68
N ALA A 125 -11.16 -0.36 2.27
CA ALA A 125 -11.40 -1.44 3.24
C ALA A 125 -12.17 -2.64 2.65
N THR A 126 -12.83 -2.47 1.50
CA THR A 126 -13.80 -3.42 0.93
C THR A 126 -13.71 -3.51 -0.59
N ARG A 127 -14.33 -4.55 -1.17
CA ARG A 127 -14.40 -4.80 -2.62
C ARG A 127 -13.01 -5.08 -3.20
N PHE A 128 -12.33 -6.04 -2.57
CA PHE A 128 -11.10 -6.60 -3.14
C PHE A 128 -11.44 -7.75 -4.10
N PRO A 129 -10.63 -7.96 -5.16
CA PRO A 129 -10.70 -9.18 -5.95
C PRO A 129 -10.50 -10.41 -5.05
N PRO A 130 -10.97 -11.60 -5.44
CA PRO A 130 -10.84 -12.81 -4.62
C PRO A 130 -9.38 -13.14 -4.26
N ALA A 131 -8.43 -12.85 -5.15
CA ALA A 131 -6.99 -13.01 -4.88
C ALA A 131 -6.45 -12.12 -3.75
N LEU A 132 -7.15 -11.03 -3.42
CA LEU A 132 -6.78 -10.04 -2.41
C LEU A 132 -7.81 -9.94 -1.28
N ALA A 133 -8.74 -10.90 -1.16
CA ALA A 133 -9.79 -10.89 -0.15
C ALA A 133 -9.23 -10.84 1.28
N ALA A 134 -8.01 -11.34 1.49
CA ALA A 134 -7.30 -11.27 2.77
C ALA A 134 -6.99 -9.83 3.25
N PHE A 135 -7.17 -8.81 2.41
CA PHE A 135 -6.93 -7.40 2.75
C PHE A 135 -8.15 -6.71 3.34
N GLU A 136 -9.33 -7.33 3.26
CA GLU A 136 -10.55 -6.76 3.81
C GLU A 136 -10.46 -6.61 5.34
N GLY A 137 -10.77 -5.42 5.83
CA GLY A 137 -10.70 -5.09 7.26
C GLY A 137 -9.28 -4.85 7.82
N ALA A 138 -8.25 -4.83 6.97
CA ALA A 138 -6.90 -4.48 7.38
C ALA A 138 -6.81 -3.05 7.92
N LYS A 139 -6.06 -2.85 9.01
CA LYS A 139 -5.96 -1.54 9.69
C LYS A 139 -4.83 -0.69 9.15
N THR A 140 -3.80 -1.33 8.59
CA THR A 140 -2.60 -0.66 8.08
C THR A 140 -2.17 -1.23 6.73
N TYR A 141 -1.42 -0.47 5.95
CA TYR A 141 -0.81 -0.96 4.70
C TYR A 141 0.19 -2.11 4.94
N ALA A 142 0.79 -2.22 6.12
CA ALA A 142 1.64 -3.34 6.50
C ALA A 142 0.89 -4.69 6.63
N ASP A 143 -0.42 -4.63 6.88
CA ASP A 143 -1.27 -5.81 6.93
C ASP A 143 -1.59 -6.35 5.51
N TRP A 144 -1.40 -5.55 4.47
CA TRP A 144 -1.59 -5.96 3.07
C TRP A 144 -0.39 -6.78 2.59
N LYS A 145 -0.52 -8.10 2.73
CA LYS A 145 0.50 -9.07 2.35
C LYS A 145 0.19 -9.68 0.99
N PHE A 146 0.87 -9.23 -0.05
CA PHE A 146 0.76 -9.76 -1.40
C PHE A 146 1.53 -11.07 -1.51
N VAL A 147 0.83 -12.17 -1.23
CA VAL A 147 1.42 -13.51 -1.14
C VAL A 147 0.83 -14.42 -2.23
N PHE A 148 1.65 -15.31 -2.76
CA PHE A 148 1.20 -16.39 -3.63
C PHE A 148 1.46 -17.73 -2.95
N VAL A 149 0.41 -18.52 -2.78
CA VAL A 149 0.49 -19.89 -2.25
C VAL A 149 -0.15 -20.83 -3.27
N PRO A 150 0.60 -21.81 -3.83
CA PRO A 150 0.02 -22.84 -4.67
C PRO A 150 -1.03 -23.64 -3.88
N ALA A 151 -2.15 -24.00 -4.53
CA ALA A 151 -3.26 -24.72 -3.87
C ALA A 151 -2.82 -26.02 -3.15
N ASP A 152 -1.74 -26.64 -3.60
CA ASP A 152 -1.23 -27.91 -3.05
C ASP A 152 -0.30 -27.73 -1.84
N GLN A 153 0.08 -26.50 -1.48
CA GLN A 153 0.90 -26.24 -0.30
C GLN A 153 0.04 -25.70 0.86
N PRO A 154 -0.14 -26.47 1.94
CA PRO A 154 -0.75 -25.97 3.16
C PRO A 154 0.26 -25.09 3.90
N VAL A 155 0.41 -23.85 3.45
CA VAL A 155 1.16 -22.86 4.22
C VAL A 155 0.21 -22.37 5.30
N ALA A 156 0.58 -22.55 6.58
CA ALA A 156 -0.12 -21.98 7.73
C ALA A 156 0.02 -20.45 7.75
N GLN A 157 -0.42 -19.79 6.70
CA GLN A 157 -0.53 -18.36 6.61
C GLN A 157 -1.83 -17.99 7.32
N LYS A 158 -1.74 -17.89 8.65
CA LYS A 158 -2.79 -17.27 9.45
C LYS A 158 -2.98 -15.86 8.88
N PRO A 159 -4.11 -15.55 8.21
CA PRO A 159 -4.46 -14.17 7.94
C PRO A 159 -4.63 -13.53 9.31
N GLY A 160 -4.16 -12.30 9.49
CA GLY A 160 -4.34 -11.55 10.72
C GLY A 160 -5.81 -11.24 10.99
N ALA A 161 -6.64 -12.24 11.25
CA ALA A 161 -7.90 -12.13 11.92
C ALA A 161 -7.61 -12.24 13.41
N VAL A 162 -7.34 -11.10 14.04
CA VAL A 162 -7.71 -10.93 15.46
C VAL A 162 -9.23 -11.03 15.50
N LYS A 163 -9.75 -12.26 15.59
CA LYS A 163 -11.05 -12.51 16.20
C LYS A 163 -10.91 -12.05 17.66
N PRO A 164 -11.80 -11.20 18.21
CA PRO A 164 -11.84 -10.99 19.64
C PRO A 164 -12.15 -12.35 20.26
N ALA A 165 -11.14 -12.97 20.86
CA ALA A 165 -11.35 -14.11 21.72
C ALA A 165 -12.23 -13.63 22.87
N ALA A 166 -13.44 -14.18 22.94
CA ALA A 166 -14.26 -14.11 24.13
C ALA A 166 -13.42 -14.57 25.35
N PRO A 167 -13.57 -13.92 26.52
CA PRO A 167 -12.73 -14.18 27.68
C PRO A 167 -12.80 -15.64 28.10
N PRO A 168 -11.68 -16.26 28.52
CA PRO A 168 -11.68 -17.64 28.98
C PRO A 168 -12.53 -17.76 30.25
N ALA A 169 -13.48 -18.68 30.22
CA ALA A 169 -14.23 -19.11 31.38
C ALA A 169 -13.25 -19.57 32.48
N SER A 170 -13.28 -18.86 33.61
CA SER A 170 -12.65 -19.29 34.85
C SER A 170 -13.32 -20.57 35.34
N THR A 171 -12.65 -21.71 35.20
CA THR A 171 -12.99 -22.92 35.97
C THR A 171 -12.17 -22.92 37.25
N ASN A 172 -12.80 -22.40 38.29
CA ASN A 172 -12.36 -22.43 39.68
C ASN A 172 -12.41 -23.88 40.21
N PRO A 173 -11.32 -24.47 40.74
CA PRO A 173 -11.42 -25.69 41.53
C PRO A 173 -11.71 -25.28 42.98
N GLY A 174 -12.93 -25.57 43.44
CA GLY A 174 -13.31 -25.39 44.86
C GLY A 174 -12.58 -26.38 45.79
N PRO A 175 -12.39 -26.03 47.06
CA PRO A 175 -11.57 -26.79 48.00
C PRO A 175 -12.34 -27.98 48.59
N ARG A 176 -11.66 -29.11 48.75
CA ARG A 176 -11.99 -30.17 49.70
C ARG A 176 -10.73 -30.58 50.44
#